data_AF-A0A0F8U5J7-F1
#
_entry.id   AF-A0A0F8U5J7-F1
#
_cell.length_a   1.000
_cell.length_b   1.000
_cell.length_c   1.000
_cell.angle_alpha   90.00
_cell.angle_beta   90.00
_cell.angle_gamma   90.00
#
_symmetry.space_group_name_H-M   'P 1'
#
loop_
_entity.id
_entity.type
_entity.pdbx_description
1 polymer ?
#
loop_
_entity_poly.entity_id
_entity_poly.type
_entity_poly.pdbx_seq_one_letter_code
_entity_poly.pdbx_strand_id
1 'polypeptide(L)'
;YQYRHPINGSEETSHAFPIVGLDHMGGGAKDPEITRLKTLDSEREGLQVKLGGGEYTDEQQKKKSAGAVIEFQCDPGRSGLEGLDAADISRLLRIRDEGESDQPSPEDGSNPDSSLQFKSWGPSDDDSYVLSLSWKTRYACDDYVKNRDQDSSSHWGVFTWLIIIFFLCAAAYLIFGSWLNYNRYGARGWDLLPHGDTIRDIPYLFQDWLRRVGNTLQGAGSRGGYSAV
;
A
#
# COMPACT_ATOMS: atom_id res chain seq x y z
N TYR A 1 13.11 30.73 6.09
CA TYR A 1 11.96 31.32 6.81
C TYR A 1 11.75 32.71 6.26
N GLN A 2 10.72 32.92 5.44
CA GLN A 2 10.42 34.23 4.84
C GLN A 2 9.16 34.79 5.49
N TYR A 3 9.27 35.99 6.04
CA TYR A 3 8.15 36.76 6.56
C TYR A 3 7.41 37.40 5.38
N ARG A 4 6.09 37.20 5.30
CA ARG A 4 5.22 38.07 4.51
C ARG A 4 4.50 38.99 5.49
N HIS A 5 4.66 40.30 5.31
CA HIS A 5 3.86 41.30 6.00
C HIS A 5 2.55 41.51 5.23
N PRO A 6 1.39 41.59 5.91
CA PRO A 6 0.14 41.98 5.28
C PRO A 6 0.13 43.48 4.95
N ILE A 7 -0.58 43.84 3.87
CA ILE A 7 -0.68 45.22 3.31
C ILE A 7 -1.59 46.12 4.16
N ASN A 8 -2.42 45.53 5.03
CA ASN A 8 -3.12 46.24 6.09
C ASN A 8 -2.28 46.16 7.36
N GLY A 9 -1.93 47.30 7.97
CA GLY A 9 -1.03 47.44 9.13
C GLY A 9 -1.45 46.75 10.44
N SER A 10 -2.19 45.63 10.39
CA SER A 10 -2.27 44.63 11.44
C SER A 10 -1.13 43.63 11.26
N GLU A 11 -0.11 43.67 12.12
CA GLU A 11 0.90 42.60 12.19
C GLU A 11 0.21 41.29 12.61
N GLU A 12 -0.17 40.45 11.65
CA GLU A 12 -0.42 39.03 11.92
C GLU A 12 0.93 38.31 11.94
N THR A 13 1.57 38.27 13.10
CA THR A 13 2.71 37.39 13.32
C THR A 13 2.22 35.95 13.45
N SER A 14 2.25 35.21 12.35
CA SER A 14 2.06 33.76 12.37
C SER A 14 3.25 33.09 13.07
N HIS A 15 3.10 32.80 14.36
CA HIS A 15 4.07 32.03 15.11
C HIS A 15 3.81 30.54 14.91
N ALA A 16 4.85 29.77 14.56
CA ALA A 16 4.77 28.33 14.53
C ALA A 16 4.61 27.79 15.95
N PHE A 17 3.62 26.91 16.17
CA PHE A 17 3.41 26.26 17.46
C PHE A 17 4.15 24.92 17.50
N PRO A 18 5.22 24.77 18.30
CA PRO A 18 5.96 23.52 18.39
C PRO A 18 5.19 22.49 19.21
N ILE A 19 4.57 21.51 18.54
CA ILE A 19 3.73 20.49 19.20
C ILE A 19 4.58 19.33 19.73
N VAL A 20 5.58 18.89 18.97
CA VAL A 20 6.42 17.73 19.32
C VAL A 20 7.88 18.13 19.21
N GLY A 21 8.69 17.58 20.10
CA GLY A 21 10.09 17.90 20.17
C GLY A 21 10.88 17.48 18.93
N LEU A 22 11.88 18.29 18.63
CA LEU A 22 12.78 18.11 17.50
C LEU A 22 14.21 18.40 17.95
N ASP A 23 14.86 17.38 18.52
CA ASP A 23 16.18 17.47 19.18
C ASP A 23 17.22 18.23 18.36
N HIS A 24 17.32 17.90 17.07
CA HIS A 24 18.31 18.50 16.17
C HIS A 24 18.08 19.99 15.88
N MET A 25 16.90 20.51 16.24
CA MET A 25 16.54 21.92 16.12
C MET A 25 16.40 22.60 17.49
N GLY A 26 16.90 21.96 18.56
CA GLY A 26 16.87 22.49 19.93
C GLY A 26 15.47 22.51 20.56
N GLY A 27 14.50 21.84 19.95
CA GLY A 27 13.11 21.82 20.40
C GLY A 27 12.80 20.66 21.35
N GLY A 28 13.75 20.17 22.15
CA GLY A 28 13.53 19.07 23.10
C GLY A 28 13.35 17.67 22.48
N ALA A 29 13.44 16.65 23.34
CA ALA A 29 13.32 15.24 22.96
C ALA A 29 11.86 14.84 22.78
N LYS A 30 11.59 14.10 21.69
CA LYS A 30 10.23 13.65 21.36
C LYS A 30 9.68 12.63 22.37
N ASP A 31 10.56 11.90 23.06
CA ASP A 31 10.29 10.88 24.09
C ASP A 31 8.94 10.16 23.90
N PRO A 32 8.83 9.29 22.88
CA PRO A 32 7.57 8.64 22.56
C PRO A 32 7.19 7.60 23.63
N GLU A 33 6.01 7.76 24.22
CA GLU A 33 5.41 6.77 25.13
C GLU A 33 4.32 5.98 24.40
N ILE A 34 4.45 4.65 24.40
CA ILE A 34 3.50 3.76 23.72
C ILE A 34 2.75 2.95 24.77
N THR A 35 1.43 3.07 24.78
CA THR A 35 0.53 2.35 25.68
C THR A 35 -0.49 1.56 24.86
N ARG A 36 -0.81 0.32 25.25
CA ARG A 36 -1.90 -0.44 24.60
C ARG A 36 -3.25 0.12 25.04
N LEU A 37 -4.21 0.27 24.12
CA LEU A 37 -5.55 0.70 24.50
C LEU A 37 -6.25 -0.32 25.41
N LYS A 38 -5.96 -1.59 25.19
CA LYS A 38 -6.49 -2.71 25.98
C LYS A 38 -6.16 -2.64 27.47
N THR A 39 -5.07 -1.96 27.86
CA THR A 39 -4.72 -1.78 29.28
C THR A 39 -5.54 -0.68 29.95
N LEU A 40 -6.12 0.24 29.17
CA LEU A 40 -6.99 1.31 29.63
C LEU A 40 -8.46 0.88 29.58
N ASP A 41 -8.85 0.17 28.52
CA ASP A 41 -10.20 -0.30 28.26
C ASP A 41 -10.14 -1.65 27.53
N SER A 42 -10.67 -2.70 28.17
CA SER A 42 -10.60 -4.07 27.65
C SER A 42 -11.33 -4.28 26.32
N GLU A 43 -12.29 -3.41 25.97
CA GLU A 43 -13.06 -3.50 24.73
C GLU A 43 -12.36 -2.80 23.56
N ARG A 44 -11.34 -1.98 23.84
CA ARG A 44 -10.67 -1.16 22.83
C ARG A 44 -9.35 -1.77 22.39
N GLU A 45 -9.28 -2.09 21.11
CA GLU A 45 -8.09 -2.63 20.46
C GLU A 45 -7.31 -1.53 19.75
N GLY A 46 -5.99 -1.49 19.99
CA GLY A 46 -5.09 -0.51 19.40
C GLY A 46 -4.02 0.02 20.35
N LEU A 47 -3.44 1.16 20.00
CA LEU A 47 -2.27 1.74 20.66
C LEU A 47 -2.46 3.25 20.83
N GLN A 48 -2.13 3.78 22.01
CA GLN A 48 -1.98 5.21 22.25
C GLN A 48 -0.50 5.55 22.23
N VAL A 49 -0.14 6.54 21.41
CA VAL A 49 1.22 7.07 21.31
C VAL A 49 1.21 8.51 21.79
N LYS A 50 1.88 8.78 22.90
CA LYS A 50 2.12 10.15 23.39
C LYS A 50 3.48 10.60 22.90
N LEU A 51 3.54 11.81 22.38
CA LEU A 51 4.72 12.45 21.83
C LEU A 51 4.91 13.77 22.59
N GLY A 52 6.05 13.93 23.24
CA GLY A 52 6.37 15.10 24.03
C GLY A 52 7.40 16.01 23.35
N GLY A 53 8.00 16.87 24.18
CA GLY A 53 9.16 17.68 23.81
C GLY A 53 8.85 19.05 23.20
N GLY A 54 7.61 19.33 22.80
CA GLY A 54 7.25 20.68 22.35
C GLY A 54 7.40 21.68 23.49
N GLU A 55 7.97 22.85 23.21
CA GLU A 55 8.05 23.96 24.17
C GLU A 55 7.61 25.26 23.51
N TYR A 56 6.58 25.89 24.06
CA TYR A 56 6.09 27.18 23.60
C TYR A 56 6.22 28.22 24.72
N THR A 57 6.54 29.47 24.36
CA THR A 57 6.60 30.58 25.30
C THR A 57 5.36 31.44 25.12
N ASP A 58 4.55 31.52 26.16
CA ASP A 58 3.33 32.34 26.20
C ASP A 58 3.67 33.84 26.15
N GLU A 59 2.69 34.70 25.90
CA GLU A 59 2.83 36.17 25.87
C GLU A 59 3.45 36.71 27.18
N GLN A 60 3.23 35.99 28.28
CA GLN A 60 3.74 36.27 29.62
C GLN A 60 5.19 35.81 29.84
N GLN A 61 5.91 35.41 28.78
CA GLN A 61 7.27 34.86 28.84
C GLN A 61 7.39 33.57 29.69
N LYS A 62 6.28 32.87 29.92
CA LYS A 62 6.26 31.59 30.63
C LYS A 62 6.41 30.45 29.62
N LYS A 63 7.37 29.57 29.85
CA LYS A 63 7.53 28.34 29.07
C LYS A 63 6.43 27.35 29.44
N LYS A 64 5.74 26.82 28.43
CA LYS A 64 4.73 25.78 28.54
C LYS A 64 5.12 24.61 27.65
N SER A 65 4.92 23.40 28.17
CA SER A 65 5.15 22.18 27.40
C SER A 65 4.00 21.93 26.43
N ALA A 66 4.33 21.32 25.30
CA ALA A 66 3.39 20.90 24.30
C ALA A 66 3.69 19.46 23.86
N GLY A 67 2.64 18.75 23.48
CA GLY A 67 2.70 17.37 23.05
C GLY A 67 1.59 17.00 22.08
N ALA A 68 1.68 15.79 21.54
CA ALA A 68 0.62 15.17 20.76
C ALA A 68 0.28 13.79 21.31
N VAL A 69 -1.00 13.45 21.32
CA VAL A 69 -1.50 12.12 21.62
C VAL A 69 -2.19 11.58 20.38
N ILE A 70 -1.62 10.53 19.82
CA ILE A 70 -2.17 9.84 18.64
C ILE A 70 -2.75 8.51 19.10
N GLU A 71 -4.05 8.34 18.90
CA GLU A 71 -4.76 7.13 19.26
C GLU A 71 -5.02 6.28 18.01
N PHE A 72 -4.26 5.21 17.87
CA PHE A 72 -4.43 4.23 16.81
C PHE A 72 -5.49 3.20 17.22
N GLN A 73 -6.59 3.13 16.47
CA GLN A 73 -7.67 2.17 16.67
C GLN A 73 -7.63 1.09 15.60
N CYS A 74 -7.82 -0.17 16.01
CA CYS A 74 -7.93 -1.29 15.08
C CYS A 74 -9.17 -1.11 14.19
N ASP A 75 -8.93 -1.07 12.88
CA ASP A 75 -9.96 -1.20 11.85
C ASP A 75 -9.41 -2.09 10.72
N PRO A 76 -9.76 -3.39 10.67
CA PRO A 76 -9.23 -4.32 9.68
C PRO A 76 -9.51 -3.91 8.22
N GLY A 77 -10.58 -3.15 8.00
CA GLY A 77 -11.02 -2.71 6.67
C GLY A 77 -10.28 -1.48 6.15
N ARG A 78 -9.46 -0.82 6.98
CA ARG A 78 -8.80 0.44 6.63
C ARG A 78 -7.30 0.31 6.59
N SER A 79 -6.68 0.81 5.53
CA SER A 79 -5.24 0.96 5.41
C SER A 79 -4.68 2.02 6.35
N GLY A 80 -5.46 3.04 6.68
CA GLY A 80 -5.02 4.25 7.39
C GLY A 80 -4.72 5.43 6.46
N LEU A 81 -4.81 5.27 5.13
CA LEU A 81 -4.55 6.32 4.14
C LEU A 81 -5.84 6.89 3.52
N GLU A 82 -6.99 6.41 3.96
CA GLU A 82 -8.30 6.88 3.50
C GLU A 82 -8.43 8.37 3.82
N GLY A 83 -8.82 9.17 2.81
CA GLY A 83 -8.92 10.63 2.92
C GLY A 83 -7.60 11.39 2.73
N LEU A 84 -6.48 10.70 2.47
CA LEU A 84 -5.17 11.31 2.20
C LEU A 84 -4.81 11.20 0.70
N ASP A 85 -5.50 11.96 -0.17
CA ASP A 85 -5.12 12.05 -1.58
C ASP A 85 -3.99 13.10 -1.78
N ALA A 86 -2.88 12.68 -2.38
CA ALA A 86 -1.74 13.55 -2.66
C ALA A 86 -2.09 14.70 -3.62
N ALA A 87 -3.04 14.50 -4.53
CA ALA A 87 -3.54 15.54 -5.43
C ALA A 87 -4.35 16.59 -4.66
N ASP A 88 -5.19 16.17 -3.71
CA ASP A 88 -5.95 17.07 -2.86
C ASP A 88 -5.03 17.86 -1.93
N ILE A 89 -4.03 17.20 -1.32
CA ILE A 89 -3.00 17.87 -0.51
C ILE A 89 -2.25 18.90 -1.35
N SER A 90 -1.82 18.53 -2.56
CA SER A 90 -1.11 19.46 -3.46
C SER A 90 -1.98 20.64 -3.88
N ARG A 91 -3.27 20.40 -4.10
CA ARG A 91 -4.26 21.44 -4.43
C ARG A 91 -4.46 22.40 -3.25
N LEU A 92 -4.62 21.86 -2.04
CA LEU A 92 -4.75 22.65 -0.81
C LEU A 92 -3.49 23.50 -0.55
N LEU A 93 -2.30 22.95 -0.79
CA LEU A 93 -1.05 23.70 -0.65
C LEU A 93 -0.95 24.85 -1.65
N ARG A 94 -1.36 24.64 -2.91
CA ARG A 94 -1.38 25.70 -3.94
C ARG A 94 -2.36 26.82 -3.62
N ILE A 95 -3.56 26.47 -3.16
CA ILE A 95 -4.57 27.45 -2.73
C ILE A 95 -4.01 28.36 -1.62
N ARG A 96 -3.26 27.78 -0.67
CA ARG A 96 -2.65 28.56 0.42
C ARG A 96 -1.56 29.52 -0.05
N ASP A 97 -0.79 29.15 -1.06
CA ASP A 97 0.30 29.99 -1.59
C ASP A 97 -0.21 31.12 -2.49
N GLU A 98 -1.33 30.91 -3.19
CA GLU A 98 -1.89 31.83 -4.18
C GLU A 98 -2.93 32.81 -3.61
N GLY A 99 -3.41 32.61 -2.37
CA GLY A 99 -4.22 33.61 -1.66
C GLY A 99 -5.58 33.91 -2.32
N GLU A 100 -6.07 33.03 -3.19
CA GLU A 100 -7.35 33.20 -3.88
C GLU A 100 -8.50 32.73 -2.96
N SER A 101 -9.26 33.70 -2.45
CA SER A 101 -10.28 33.52 -1.40
C SER A 101 -11.68 33.17 -1.89
N ASP A 102 -11.86 32.85 -3.18
CA ASP A 102 -13.18 32.68 -3.80
C ASP A 102 -13.49 31.22 -4.15
N GLN A 103 -13.41 30.32 -3.16
CA GLN A 103 -14.11 29.03 -3.17
C GLN A 103 -14.51 28.64 -1.74
N PRO A 104 -15.58 27.83 -1.57
CA PRO A 104 -16.16 27.59 -0.26
C PRO A 104 -15.08 27.10 0.69
N SER A 105 -15.06 27.65 1.90
CA SER A 105 -14.29 27.07 3.00
C SER A 105 -14.47 25.56 2.95
N PRO A 106 -13.38 24.75 3.02
CA PRO A 106 -13.55 23.31 3.10
C PRO A 106 -14.52 23.07 4.25
N GLU A 107 -15.67 22.46 3.93
CA GLU A 107 -16.61 21.98 4.93
C GLU A 107 -15.78 21.33 6.03
N ASP A 108 -16.02 21.75 7.27
CA ASP A 108 -15.37 21.31 8.51
C ASP A 108 -14.67 19.95 8.32
N GLY A 109 -13.34 20.00 8.18
CA GLY A 109 -12.48 19.07 7.43
C GLY A 109 -12.40 17.62 7.93
N SER A 110 -13.42 17.14 8.61
CA SER A 110 -13.64 15.74 8.91
C SER A 110 -14.52 15.12 7.84
N ASN A 111 -13.95 14.78 6.69
CA ASN A 111 -14.54 13.71 5.89
C ASN A 111 -14.67 12.50 6.84
N PRO A 112 -15.89 12.04 7.19
CA PRO A 112 -16.07 10.98 8.18
C PRO A 112 -15.40 9.67 7.75
N ASP A 113 -15.13 9.53 6.45
CA ASP A 113 -14.42 8.40 5.87
C ASP A 113 -12.90 8.52 5.98
N SER A 114 -12.35 9.68 6.33
CA SER A 114 -10.92 9.82 6.61
C SER A 114 -10.50 8.95 7.79
N SER A 115 -9.40 8.23 7.62
CA SER A 115 -8.85 7.38 8.67
C SER A 115 -8.14 8.17 9.76
N LEU A 116 -7.50 9.28 9.39
CA LEU A 116 -6.93 10.23 10.33
C LEU A 116 -7.94 11.33 10.62
N GLN A 117 -8.26 11.53 11.89
CA GLN A 117 -9.25 12.50 12.36
C GLN A 117 -8.65 13.37 13.47
N PHE A 118 -8.88 14.67 13.37
CA PHE A 118 -8.60 15.60 14.45
C PHE A 118 -9.64 15.42 15.57
N LYS A 119 -9.21 15.22 16.82
CA LYS A 119 -10.13 15.15 17.97
C LYS A 119 -10.21 16.49 18.68
N SER A 120 -9.07 17.03 19.10
CA SER A 120 -9.03 18.28 19.86
C SER A 120 -7.63 18.88 19.91
N TRP A 121 -7.60 20.18 20.21
CA TRP A 121 -6.40 20.94 20.50
C TRP A 121 -6.71 21.87 21.67
N GLY A 122 -5.87 21.87 22.70
CA GLY A 122 -6.04 22.78 23.83
C GLY A 122 -5.13 22.49 25.01
N PRO A 123 -5.22 23.31 26.07
CA PRO A 123 -4.53 23.07 27.32
C PRO A 123 -5.12 21.83 28.01
N SER A 124 -4.24 21.03 28.59
CA SER A 124 -4.54 19.93 29.51
C SER A 124 -4.51 20.43 30.95
N ASP A 125 -4.88 19.57 31.90
CA ASP A 125 -4.98 19.90 33.33
C ASP A 125 -3.65 20.42 33.92
N ASP A 126 -2.52 20.02 33.32
CA ASP A 126 -1.17 20.42 33.73
C ASP A 126 -0.66 21.72 33.05
N ASP A 127 -1.54 22.55 32.46
CA ASP A 127 -1.18 23.77 31.69
C ASP A 127 -0.28 23.48 30.46
N SER A 128 -0.21 22.20 30.04
CA SER A 128 0.47 21.75 28.83
C SER A 128 -0.48 21.72 27.65
N TYR A 129 -0.01 22.03 26.44
CA TYR A 129 -0.84 21.98 25.24
C TYR A 129 -0.79 20.60 24.61
N VAL A 130 -1.95 20.02 24.30
CA VAL A 130 -2.03 18.67 23.75
C VAL A 130 -2.84 18.65 22.45
N LEU A 131 -2.22 18.14 21.38
CA LEU A 131 -2.91 17.79 20.14
C LEU A 131 -3.40 16.35 20.20
N SER A 132 -4.72 16.15 20.16
CA SER A 132 -5.31 14.82 20.16
C SER A 132 -5.77 14.41 18.76
N LEU A 133 -5.27 13.28 18.28
CA LEU A 133 -5.59 12.71 16.96
C LEU A 133 -6.16 11.29 17.12
N SER A 134 -7.14 10.94 16.28
CA SER A 134 -7.67 9.59 16.12
C SER A 134 -7.19 9.02 14.79
N TRP A 135 -6.65 7.80 14.78
CA TRP A 135 -6.25 7.15 13.53
C TRP A 135 -6.76 5.71 13.46
N LYS A 136 -7.69 5.43 12.57
CA LYS A 136 -8.18 4.08 12.29
C LYS A 136 -7.29 3.38 11.29
N THR A 137 -6.78 2.21 11.62
CA THR A 137 -5.92 1.43 10.70
C THR A 137 -5.87 -0.04 11.09
N ARG A 138 -5.76 -0.91 10.08
CA ARG A 138 -5.56 -2.36 10.25
C ARG A 138 -4.24 -2.69 10.95
N TYR A 139 -3.24 -1.80 10.89
CA TYR A 139 -1.93 -2.01 11.51
C TYR A 139 -1.98 -1.93 13.04
N ALA A 140 -3.05 -1.38 13.61
CA ALA A 140 -3.26 -1.28 15.05
C ALA A 140 -3.91 -2.55 15.65
N CYS A 141 -4.33 -3.50 14.82
CA CYS A 141 -4.95 -4.74 15.26
C CYS A 141 -3.90 -5.73 15.82
N ASP A 142 -4.18 -6.36 16.96
CA ASP A 142 -3.35 -7.34 17.65
C ASP A 142 -3.02 -8.54 16.74
N ASP A 143 -3.98 -8.97 15.91
CA ASP A 143 -3.85 -10.12 15.02
C ASP A 143 -3.36 -9.75 13.60
N TYR A 144 -2.96 -8.50 13.35
CA TYR A 144 -2.51 -8.05 12.02
C TYR A 144 -1.40 -8.94 11.44
N VAL A 145 -0.40 -9.29 12.25
CA VAL A 145 0.74 -10.13 11.81
C VAL A 145 0.28 -11.57 11.53
N LYS A 146 -0.60 -12.14 12.36
CA LYS A 146 -1.10 -13.50 12.18
C LYS A 146 -1.93 -13.64 10.90
N ASN A 147 -2.83 -12.67 10.67
CA ASN A 147 -3.67 -12.65 9.47
C ASN A 147 -2.80 -12.48 8.21
N ARG A 148 -1.77 -11.63 8.26
CA ARG A 148 -0.81 -11.49 7.16
C ARG A 148 -0.11 -12.81 6.83
N ASP A 149 0.33 -13.57 7.82
CA ASP A 149 1.00 -14.86 7.58
C ASP A 149 0.04 -15.90 6.99
N GLN A 150 -1.23 -15.90 7.43
CA GLN A 150 -2.28 -16.77 6.90
C GLN A 150 -2.62 -16.44 5.43
N ASP A 151 -2.76 -15.17 5.08
CA ASP A 151 -3.01 -14.71 3.71
C ASP A 151 -1.77 -14.88 2.80
N SER A 152 -0.57 -14.90 3.38
CA SER A 152 0.68 -15.11 2.63
C SER A 152 0.92 -16.57 2.21
N SER A 153 0.04 -17.49 2.60
CA SER A 153 0.05 -18.88 2.09
C SER A 153 -0.35 -18.90 0.61
N SER A 154 0.61 -18.57 -0.24
CA SER A 154 0.54 -18.62 -1.69
C SER A 154 0.07 -20.01 -2.11
N HIS A 155 -1.23 -20.14 -2.40
CA HIS A 155 -1.78 -21.32 -3.03
C HIS A 155 -1.06 -21.48 -4.37
N TRP A 156 -0.29 -22.55 -4.51
CA TRP A 156 0.23 -23.01 -5.79
C TRP A 156 -0.98 -23.27 -6.68
N GLY A 157 -1.33 -22.27 -7.49
CA GLY A 157 -2.63 -22.18 -8.14
C GLY A 157 -2.94 -23.36 -9.05
N VAL A 158 -4.21 -23.44 -9.46
CA VAL A 158 -4.76 -24.45 -10.37
C VAL A 158 -3.87 -24.69 -11.61
N PHE A 159 -3.20 -23.65 -12.10
CA PHE A 159 -2.30 -23.76 -13.25
C PHE A 159 -1.11 -24.71 -13.02
N THR A 160 -0.49 -24.67 -11.84
CA THR A 160 0.62 -25.58 -11.51
C THR A 160 0.13 -27.01 -11.38
N TRP A 161 -1.08 -27.20 -10.84
CA TRP A 161 -1.70 -28.53 -10.74
C TRP A 161 -2.07 -29.10 -12.11
N LEU A 162 -2.59 -28.27 -13.03
CA LEU A 162 -2.86 -28.67 -14.42
C LEU A 162 -1.58 -29.08 -15.16
N ILE A 163 -0.47 -28.37 -14.94
CA ILE A 163 0.84 -28.74 -15.50
C ILE A 163 1.30 -30.10 -14.96
N ILE A 164 1.20 -30.32 -13.63
CA ILE A 164 1.56 -31.60 -13.02
C ILE A 164 0.72 -32.75 -13.60
N ILE A 165 -0.59 -32.56 -13.74
CA ILE A 165 -1.48 -33.57 -14.34
C ILE A 165 -1.09 -33.85 -15.79
N PHE A 166 -0.80 -32.82 -16.58
CA PHE A 166 -0.36 -32.98 -17.96
C PHE A 166 0.89 -33.86 -18.05
N PHE A 167 1.90 -33.59 -17.22
CA PHE A 167 3.12 -34.41 -17.17
C PHE A 167 2.86 -35.84 -16.69
N LEU A 168 1.96 -36.04 -15.72
CA LEU A 168 1.58 -37.38 -15.26
C LEU A 168 0.84 -38.17 -16.35
N CYS A 169 -0.09 -37.55 -17.08
CA CYS A 169 -0.77 -38.18 -18.20
C CYS A 169 0.19 -38.49 -19.34
N ALA A 170 1.12 -37.59 -19.65
CA ALA A 170 2.16 -37.83 -20.66
C ALA A 170 3.07 -39.00 -20.25
N ALA A 171 3.53 -39.03 -19.00
CA ALA A 171 4.34 -40.14 -18.49
C ALA A 171 3.58 -41.47 -18.53
N ALA A 172 2.31 -41.49 -18.09
CA ALA A 172 1.46 -42.68 -18.15
C ALA A 172 1.26 -43.17 -19.60
N TYR A 173 1.02 -42.25 -20.54
CA TYR A 173 0.90 -42.56 -21.96
C TYR A 173 2.19 -43.18 -22.52
N LEU A 174 3.35 -42.64 -22.17
CA LEU A 174 4.64 -43.16 -22.61
C LEU A 174 4.94 -44.53 -22.02
N ILE A 175 4.73 -44.73 -20.72
CA ILE A 175 5.00 -46.01 -20.05
C ILE A 175 4.07 -47.10 -20.58
N PHE A 176 2.75 -46.83 -20.61
CA PHE A 176 1.77 -47.83 -21.05
C PHE A 176 1.84 -48.09 -22.55
N GLY A 177 2.04 -47.04 -23.36
CA GLY A 177 2.24 -47.17 -24.80
C GLY A 177 3.50 -47.95 -25.14
N SER A 178 4.61 -47.65 -24.47
CA SER A 178 5.88 -48.36 -24.62
C SER A 178 5.76 -49.83 -24.20
N TRP A 179 5.05 -50.12 -23.10
CA TRP A 179 4.79 -51.49 -22.64
C TRP A 179 3.92 -52.30 -23.60
N LEU A 180 2.83 -51.72 -24.13
CA LEU A 180 2.01 -52.37 -25.15
C LEU A 180 2.79 -52.63 -26.44
N ASN A 181 3.59 -51.66 -26.87
CA ASN A 181 4.36 -51.76 -28.10
C ASN A 181 5.48 -52.81 -27.99
N TYR A 182 6.15 -52.86 -26.83
CA TYR A 182 7.16 -53.87 -26.50
C TYR A 182 6.58 -55.29 -26.43
N ASN A 183 5.47 -55.49 -25.71
CA ASN A 183 4.90 -56.82 -25.49
C ASN A 183 4.12 -57.38 -26.68
N ARG A 184 3.46 -56.54 -27.47
CA ARG A 184 2.61 -56.99 -28.59
C ARG A 184 3.31 -56.95 -29.95
N TYR A 185 4.24 -56.03 -30.15
CA TYR A 185 4.90 -55.83 -31.45
C TYR A 185 6.42 -56.07 -31.42
N GLY A 186 7.02 -56.28 -30.23
CA GLY A 186 8.46 -56.57 -30.11
C GLY A 186 9.37 -55.43 -30.56
N ALA A 187 8.81 -54.22 -30.68
CA ALA A 187 9.50 -53.01 -31.12
C ALA A 187 10.71 -52.71 -30.21
N ARG A 188 11.80 -52.21 -30.79
CA ARG A 188 13.04 -51.85 -30.08
C ARG A 188 13.53 -50.47 -30.47
N GLY A 189 14.08 -49.73 -29.50
CA GLY A 189 14.63 -48.40 -29.72
C GLY A 189 13.54 -47.33 -29.90
N TRP A 190 13.71 -46.45 -30.89
CA TRP A 190 12.85 -45.27 -31.11
C TRP A 190 11.42 -45.60 -31.55
N ASP A 191 11.15 -46.85 -31.93
CA ASP A 191 9.84 -47.35 -32.34
C ASP A 191 8.92 -47.69 -31.15
N LEU A 192 9.43 -47.65 -29.90
CA LEU A 192 8.59 -47.86 -28.71
C LEU A 192 7.67 -46.68 -28.39
N LEU A 193 7.95 -45.49 -28.92
CA LEU A 193 7.13 -44.29 -28.70
C LEU A 193 5.93 -44.32 -29.66
N PRO A 194 4.69 -44.44 -29.15
CA PRO A 194 3.52 -44.31 -30.02
C PRO A 194 3.54 -42.93 -30.68
N HIS A 195 3.53 -42.90 -32.02
CA HIS A 195 3.72 -41.70 -32.85
C HIS A 195 5.08 -40.99 -32.69
N GLY A 196 6.19 -41.73 -32.56
CA GLY A 196 7.55 -41.16 -32.52
C GLY A 196 7.89 -40.25 -33.71
N ASP A 197 7.28 -40.46 -34.88
CA ASP A 197 7.45 -39.59 -36.04
C ASP A 197 6.88 -38.17 -35.83
N THR A 198 5.82 -37.97 -35.04
CA THR A 198 5.30 -36.62 -34.74
C THR A 198 6.10 -35.92 -33.65
N ILE A 199 6.69 -36.66 -32.71
CA ILE A 199 7.57 -36.11 -31.66
C ILE A 199 8.85 -35.51 -32.25
N ARG A 200 9.34 -36.08 -33.35
CA ARG A 200 10.51 -35.55 -34.08
C ARG A 200 10.24 -34.18 -34.72
N ASP A 201 8.99 -33.88 -35.05
CA ASP A 201 8.59 -32.65 -35.74
C ASP A 201 8.22 -31.48 -34.79
N ILE A 202 7.97 -31.77 -33.50
CA ILE A 202 7.67 -30.79 -32.45
C ILE A 202 8.67 -29.62 -32.36
N PRO A 203 10.01 -29.82 -32.38
CA PRO A 203 10.94 -28.70 -32.28
C PRO A 203 10.81 -27.71 -33.44
N TYR A 204 10.51 -28.19 -34.65
CA TYR A 204 10.31 -27.35 -35.82
C TYR A 204 8.97 -26.60 -35.78
N LEU A 205 7.91 -27.27 -35.31
CA LEU A 205 6.59 -26.64 -35.13
C LEU A 205 6.59 -25.56 -34.04
N PHE A 206 7.33 -25.79 -32.95
CA PHE A 206 7.46 -24.80 -31.86
C PHE A 206 8.27 -23.58 -32.29
N GLN A 207 9.32 -23.78 -33.09
CA GLN A 207 10.11 -22.68 -33.67
C GLN A 207 9.28 -21.81 -34.61
N ASP A 208 8.41 -22.41 -35.41
CA ASP A 208 7.49 -21.68 -36.30
C ASP A 208 6.37 -20.97 -35.53
N TRP A 209 5.87 -21.57 -34.45
CA TRP A 209 4.91 -20.91 -33.57
C TRP A 209 5.52 -19.71 -32.84
N LEU A 210 6.73 -19.85 -32.28
CA LEU A 210 7.47 -18.75 -31.64
C LEU A 210 7.78 -17.61 -32.61
N ARG A 211 8.17 -17.92 -33.86
CA ARG A 211 8.37 -16.90 -34.91
C ARG A 211 7.08 -16.17 -35.24
N ARG A 212 5.95 -16.89 -35.33
CA ARG A 212 4.65 -16.27 -35.60
C ARG A 212 4.17 -15.43 -34.43
N VAL A 213 4.27 -15.91 -33.20
CA VAL A 213 3.93 -15.16 -31.97
C VAL A 213 4.82 -13.92 -31.83
N GLY A 214 6.13 -14.05 -32.10
CA GLY A 214 7.06 -12.93 -32.11
C GLY A 214 6.69 -11.87 -33.16
N ASN A 215 6.33 -12.29 -34.38
CA ASN A 215 5.88 -11.38 -35.43
C ASN A 215 4.50 -10.76 -35.12
N THR A 216 3.62 -11.47 -34.42
CA THR A 216 2.31 -10.95 -33.97
C THR A 216 2.46 -9.92 -32.85
N LEU A 217 3.47 -10.07 -31.97
CA LEU A 217 3.76 -9.12 -30.89
C LEU A 217 4.62 -7.93 -31.33
N GLN A 218 5.43 -8.06 -32.39
CA GLN A 218 6.28 -6.98 -32.91
C GLN A 218 5.65 -6.12 -34.03
N GLY A 219 4.44 -6.41 -34.50
CA GLY A 219 3.69 -5.41 -35.27
C GLY A 219 2.61 -5.95 -36.19
N ALA A 220 1.36 -5.65 -35.84
CA ALA A 220 0.29 -5.42 -36.80
C ALA A 220 0.61 -4.18 -37.66
N GLY A 221 1.63 -4.28 -38.51
CA GLY A 221 1.97 -3.30 -39.53
C GLY A 221 1.13 -3.53 -40.78
N SER A 222 -0.01 -2.83 -40.85
CA SER A 222 -0.87 -2.64 -42.02
C SER A 222 -0.14 -2.73 -43.38
N ARG A 223 -0.34 -3.81 -44.15
CA ARG A 223 -0.11 -3.82 -45.60
C ARG A 223 -1.07 -4.74 -46.36
N GLY A 224 -2.12 -4.13 -46.90
CA GLY A 224 -2.54 -4.26 -48.31
C GLY A 224 -3.16 -5.58 -48.76
N GLY A 225 -4.48 -5.69 -48.67
CA GLY A 225 -5.25 -6.66 -49.45
C GLY A 225 -5.27 -6.28 -50.94
N TYR A 226 -4.96 -7.24 -51.80
CA TYR A 226 -5.24 -7.16 -53.23
C TYR A 226 -6.68 -7.62 -53.46
N SER A 227 -7.56 -6.71 -53.87
CA SER A 227 -8.75 -7.06 -54.65
C SER A 227 -8.28 -7.33 -56.09
N ALA A 228 -8.34 -8.59 -56.53
CA ALA A 228 -8.28 -8.91 -57.95
C ALA A 228 -9.71 -9.04 -58.48
N VAL A 229 -9.91 -8.47 -59.68
CA VAL A 229 -11.15 -8.39 -60.47
C VAL A 229 -11.58 -9.72 -61.06
#